data_AF-A0A2G5VHD7-F1
#
_entry.id   AF-A0A2G5VHD7-F1
#
_cell.length_a   1.000
_cell.length_b   1.000
_cell.length_c   1.000
_cell.angle_alpha   90.00
_cell.angle_beta   90.00
_cell.angle_gamma   90.00
#
_symmetry.space_group_name_H-M   'P 1'
#
loop_
_entity.id
_entity.type
_entity.pdbx_description
1 polymer ?
#
loop_
_entity_poly.entity_id
_entity_poly.type
_entity_poly.pdbx_seq_one_letter_code
_entity_poly.pdbx_strand_id
1 'polypeptide(L)'
;MRSPKDEEMPLRERGDNDEITLEFCNRRSRIRRNKAEDSTTFMFDYLRDPEEGETLNWRELRKLKAGKKWGVIRHPYILNYINQKLIDCALFYSLHILAFLFFFLLLAWHVFSRNIFKDFLISIFTGVFFMFLVLKGTIKARVTKSVSTWFVVAFCFNMFTYGATLAYVWLPTVFSYDDYHQEVKKIITWFLPIIAIISAWANLLYIMRKSPFGIYIFMMTRILRSFAHVSISENLA
;
A
#
# COMPACT_ATOMS: atom_id res chain seq x y z
N MET A 1 24.88 48.56 14.26
CA MET A 1 23.39 48.61 14.27
C MET A 1 22.87 47.20 14.48
N ARG A 2 22.19 46.95 15.61
CA ARG A 2 21.71 45.62 16.04
C ARG A 2 20.27 45.45 15.51
N SER A 3 20.02 44.43 14.71
CA SER A 3 18.68 44.08 14.20
C SER A 3 17.73 43.75 15.36
N PRO A 4 16.44 44.12 15.31
CA PRO A 4 15.50 43.89 16.40
C PRO A 4 15.32 42.38 16.61
N LYS A 5 15.29 41.98 17.88
CA LYS A 5 15.12 40.61 18.34
C LYS A 5 13.88 39.99 17.71
N ASP A 6 14.04 38.87 17.01
CA ASP A 6 12.99 37.87 16.88
C ASP A 6 12.57 37.50 18.32
N GLU A 7 11.37 37.91 18.75
CA GLU A 7 10.80 37.51 20.04
C GLU A 7 10.44 36.03 19.99
N GLU A 8 11.42 35.18 20.34
CA GLU A 8 11.14 33.81 20.76
C GLU A 8 10.62 33.83 22.20
N MET A 9 9.32 33.57 22.36
CA MET A 9 8.68 33.43 23.66
C MET A 9 9.27 32.20 24.39
N PRO A 10 9.63 32.31 25.69
CA PRO A 10 10.29 31.23 26.40
C PRO A 10 9.35 30.04 26.63
N LEU A 11 9.92 28.84 26.52
CA LEU A 11 9.27 27.57 26.83
C LEU A 11 8.87 27.57 28.32
N ARG A 12 7.56 27.64 28.59
CA ARG A 12 7.02 27.47 29.93
C ARG A 12 7.14 26.00 30.36
N GLU A 13 7.49 25.81 31.63
CA GLU A 13 7.88 24.53 32.21
C GLU A 13 6.80 23.42 32.17
N ARG A 14 7.37 22.22 32.18
CA ARG A 14 6.87 20.85 32.06
C ARG A 14 5.62 20.56 32.93
N GLY A 15 4.56 20.10 32.28
CA GLY A 15 3.40 19.47 32.91
C GLY A 15 3.24 18.03 32.44
N ASP A 16 3.26 17.12 33.41
CA ASP A 16 3.31 15.66 33.37
C ASP A 16 2.01 15.00 32.85
N ASN A 17 1.62 15.30 31.61
CA ASN A 17 0.54 14.57 30.93
C ASN A 17 0.94 14.30 29.47
N ASP A 18 1.52 13.12 29.25
CA ASP A 18 1.90 12.53 27.96
C ASP A 18 0.73 12.25 27.00
N GLU A 19 -0.44 12.84 27.23
CA GLU A 19 -1.60 12.65 26.38
C GLU A 19 -1.60 13.67 25.23
N ILE A 20 -1.61 13.17 23.98
CA ILE A 20 -1.70 14.02 22.79
C ILE A 20 -3.09 14.66 22.73
N THR A 21 -3.15 15.91 23.20
CA THR A 21 -4.33 16.78 23.20
C THR A 21 -4.17 17.91 22.19
N LEU A 22 -5.25 18.67 21.98
CA LEU A 22 -5.24 19.82 21.08
C LEU A 22 -4.29 20.92 21.59
N GLU A 23 -4.23 21.11 22.91
CA GLU A 23 -3.30 22.03 23.57
C GLU A 23 -1.84 21.59 23.40
N PHE A 24 -1.56 20.30 23.54
CA PHE A 24 -0.24 19.73 23.24
C PHE A 24 0.21 20.07 21.80
N CYS A 25 -0.68 19.87 20.82
CA CYS A 25 -0.37 20.17 19.42
C CYS A 25 -0.16 21.67 19.17
N ASN A 26 -0.98 22.54 19.76
CA ASN A 26 -0.84 23.99 19.65
C ASN A 26 0.51 24.48 20.19
N ARG A 27 0.94 23.96 21.35
CA ARG A 27 2.23 24.32 21.96
C ARG A 27 3.44 23.97 21.09
N ARG A 28 3.33 22.91 20.28
CA ARG A 28 4.40 22.39 19.42
C ARG A 28 4.28 22.86 17.96
N SER A 29 3.33 23.73 17.65
CA SER A 29 3.21 24.39 16.35
C SER A 29 3.56 25.87 16.46
N ARG A 30 4.53 26.33 15.66
CA ARG A 30 4.93 27.74 15.56
C ARG A 30 4.73 28.24 14.14
N ILE A 31 4.35 29.50 14.01
CA ILE A 31 4.19 30.18 12.72
C ILE A 31 5.22 31.30 12.68
N ARG A 32 6.17 31.23 11.75
CA ARG A 32 7.13 32.31 11.48
C ARG A 32 6.70 33.01 10.20
N ARG A 33 6.40 34.31 10.28
CA ARG A 33 6.11 35.16 9.12
C ARG A 33 7.37 35.91 8.73
N ASN A 34 7.88 35.63 7.54
CA ASN A 34 8.96 36.43 6.95
C ASN A 34 8.34 37.57 6.14
N LYS A 35 8.34 38.79 6.70
CA LYS A 35 7.78 39.98 6.03
C LYS A 35 8.58 40.42 4.78
N ALA A 36 9.83 39.98 4.65
CA ALA A 36 10.68 40.36 3.51
C ALA A 36 10.41 39.52 2.25
N GLU A 37 9.96 38.28 2.42
CA GLU A 37 9.70 37.33 1.33
C GLU A 37 8.20 37.05 1.12
N ASP A 38 7.33 37.74 1.87
CA ASP A 38 5.90 37.47 1.98
C ASP A 38 5.59 35.96 2.19
N SER A 39 6.44 35.29 2.97
CA SER A 39 6.39 33.84 3.17
C SER A 39 6.03 33.49 4.61
N THR A 40 5.17 32.49 4.79
CA THR A 40 4.79 31.93 6.10
C THR A 40 5.37 30.54 6.25
N THR A 41 6.28 30.38 7.21
CA THR A 41 6.89 29.08 7.54
C THR A 41 6.22 28.50 8.78
N PHE A 42 5.67 27.30 8.64
CA PHE A 42 5.14 26.52 9.77
C PHE A 42 6.24 25.63 10.33
N MET A 43 6.55 25.78 11.61
CA MET A 43 7.53 24.97 12.33
C MET A 43 6.78 24.04 13.30
N PHE A 44 7.10 22.75 13.24
CA PHE A 44 6.48 21.73 14.08
C PHE A 44 7.57 20.97 14.82
N ASP A 45 7.47 20.91 16.15
CA ASP A 45 8.45 20.23 16.99
C ASP A 45 7.99 18.80 17.31
N TYR A 46 8.65 17.81 16.70
CA TYR A 46 8.39 16.39 16.90
C TYR A 46 9.32 15.71 17.91
N LEU A 47 10.34 16.39 18.44
CA LEU A 47 11.33 15.78 19.33
C LEU A 47 10.77 15.65 20.75
N ARG A 48 10.86 14.44 21.32
CA ARG A 48 10.43 14.18 22.71
C ARG A 48 11.57 14.47 23.68
N ASP A 49 12.71 13.82 23.41
CA ASP A 49 14.03 14.05 24.00
C ASP A 49 15.08 13.54 22.98
N PRO A 50 16.34 14.00 23.01
CA PRO A 50 17.39 13.54 22.08
C PRO A 50 17.61 12.02 22.12
N GLU A 51 17.32 11.39 23.26
CA GLU A 51 17.51 9.95 23.49
C GLU A 51 16.22 9.12 23.37
N GLU A 52 15.03 9.72 23.50
CA GLU A 52 13.74 9.01 23.52
C GLU A 52 12.96 8.98 22.19
N GLY A 53 13.45 9.68 21.16
CA GLY A 53 12.90 9.63 19.81
C GLY A 53 11.70 10.56 19.54
N GLU A 54 10.94 10.26 18.48
CA GLU A 54 9.81 11.08 18.02
C GLU A 54 8.62 11.01 19.01
N THR A 55 8.07 12.18 19.36
CA THR A 55 6.82 12.30 20.16
C THR A 55 5.63 11.63 19.49
N LEU A 56 5.55 11.72 18.16
CA LEU A 56 4.50 11.07 17.39
C LEU A 56 5.01 9.75 16.84
N ASN A 57 4.24 8.69 17.05
CA ASN A 57 4.51 7.36 16.54
C ASN A 57 3.23 6.70 16.02
N TRP A 58 3.36 5.64 15.21
CA TRP A 58 2.18 4.91 14.71
C TRP A 58 1.27 4.41 15.84
N ARG A 59 1.86 4.08 17.01
CA ARG A 59 1.14 3.62 18.21
C ARG A 59 0.23 4.71 18.75
N GLU A 60 0.73 5.93 18.85
CA GLU A 60 -0.03 7.08 19.33
C GLU A 60 -1.13 7.48 18.35
N LEU A 61 -0.84 7.48 17.04
CA LEU A 61 -1.87 7.65 16.01
C LEU A 61 -2.96 6.58 16.09
N ARG A 62 -2.60 5.32 16.41
CA ARG A 62 -3.56 4.23 16.60
C ARG A 62 -4.43 4.46 17.85
N LYS A 63 -3.86 4.93 18.96
CA LYS A 63 -4.60 5.29 20.18
C LYS A 63 -5.60 6.40 19.90
N LEU A 64 -5.17 7.48 19.23
CA LEU A 64 -6.06 8.60 18.84
C LEU A 64 -7.22 8.15 17.95
N LYS A 65 -6.94 7.27 16.97
CA LYS A 65 -7.97 6.69 16.11
C LYS A 65 -8.94 5.81 16.88
N ALA A 66 -8.44 4.96 17.79
CA ALA A 66 -9.28 4.09 18.63
C ALA A 66 -10.18 4.91 19.58
N GLY A 67 -9.64 5.98 20.16
CA GLY A 67 -10.38 6.93 20.98
C GLY A 67 -11.29 7.90 20.20
N LYS A 68 -11.43 7.75 18.87
CA LYS A 68 -12.24 8.61 17.99
C LYS A 68 -11.94 10.12 18.14
N LYS A 69 -10.71 10.49 18.53
CA LYS A 69 -10.29 11.88 18.75
C LYS A 69 -9.98 12.61 17.42
N TRP A 70 -10.96 12.66 16.51
CA TRP A 70 -10.78 13.20 15.16
C TRP A 70 -10.41 14.68 15.12
N GLY A 71 -10.86 15.47 16.10
CA GLY A 71 -10.50 16.89 16.21
C GLY A 71 -8.99 17.10 16.41
N VAL A 72 -8.35 16.21 17.17
CA VAL A 72 -6.90 16.23 17.38
C VAL A 72 -6.18 15.72 16.13
N ILE A 73 -6.66 14.63 15.51
CA ILE A 73 -6.05 14.07 14.28
C ILE A 73 -6.03 15.07 13.12
N ARG A 74 -7.05 15.92 13.01
CA ARG A 74 -7.15 16.96 11.97
C ARG A 74 -6.25 18.17 12.22
N HIS A 75 -5.56 18.23 13.35
CA HIS A 75 -4.67 19.34 13.67
C HIS A 75 -3.49 19.37 12.69
N PRO A 76 -3.06 20.56 12.18
CA PRO A 76 -1.95 20.69 11.23
C PRO A 76 -0.66 19.98 11.66
N TYR A 77 -0.34 20.02 12.95
CA TYR A 77 0.79 19.29 13.55
C TYR A 77 0.76 17.78 13.22
N ILE A 78 -0.38 17.11 13.44
CA ILE A 78 -0.52 15.67 13.18
C ILE A 78 -0.62 15.40 11.67
N LEU A 79 -1.35 16.23 10.94
CA LEU A 79 -1.48 16.08 9.49
C LEU A 79 -0.13 16.24 8.78
N ASN A 80 0.71 17.18 9.21
CA ASN A 80 2.04 17.37 8.63
C ASN A 80 2.93 16.16 8.89
N TYR A 81 2.91 15.59 10.10
CA TYR A 81 3.61 14.34 10.39
C TYR A 81 3.13 13.19 9.50
N ILE A 82 1.81 13.00 9.39
CA ILE A 82 1.23 11.97 8.52
C ILE A 82 1.65 12.20 7.07
N ASN A 83 1.62 13.45 6.61
CA ASN A 83 2.01 13.82 5.26
C ASN A 83 3.49 13.53 5.00
N GLN A 84 4.37 13.87 5.93
CA GLN A 84 5.80 13.57 5.82
C GLN A 84 6.04 12.06 5.72
N LYS A 85 5.48 11.26 6.63
CA LYS A 85 5.61 9.79 6.55
C LYS A 85 4.97 9.21 5.28
N LEU A 86 3.90 9.83 4.76
CA LEU A 86 3.29 9.43 3.50
C LEU A 86 4.23 9.73 2.32
N ILE A 87 4.86 10.90 2.29
CA ILE A 87 5.85 11.30 1.27
C ILE A 87 7.06 10.38 1.31
N ASP A 88 7.58 10.08 2.51
CA ASP A 88 8.69 9.13 2.71
C ASP A 88 8.35 7.75 2.13
N CYS A 89 7.10 7.32 2.27
CA CYS A 89 6.62 6.06 1.70
C CYS A 89 6.17 6.17 0.23
N ALA A 90 5.93 7.38 -0.29
CA ALA A 90 5.25 7.59 -1.56
C ALA A 90 6.07 7.02 -2.72
N LEU A 91 7.38 7.25 -2.72
CA LEU A 91 8.28 6.72 -3.75
C LEU A 91 8.23 5.19 -3.80
N PHE A 92 8.28 4.53 -2.64
CA PHE A 92 8.19 3.08 -2.55
C PHE A 92 6.85 2.55 -3.09
N TYR A 93 5.74 3.19 -2.72
CA TYR A 93 4.41 2.82 -3.23
C TYR A 93 4.28 3.07 -4.74
N SER A 94 4.78 4.20 -5.24
CA SER A 94 4.76 4.54 -6.66
C SER A 94 5.56 3.56 -7.50
N LEU A 95 6.76 3.18 -7.05
CA LEU A 95 7.56 2.14 -7.72
C LEU A 95 6.83 0.80 -7.74
N HIS A 96 6.18 0.42 -6.63
CA HIS A 96 5.40 -0.81 -6.57
C HIS A 96 4.21 -0.78 -7.55
N ILE A 97 3.49 0.34 -7.65
CA ILE A 97 2.40 0.51 -8.63
C ILE A 97 2.94 0.43 -10.06
N LEU A 98 4.03 1.14 -10.35
CA LEU A 98 4.64 1.18 -11.68
C LEU A 98 5.12 -0.22 -12.11
N ALA A 99 5.72 -0.97 -11.21
CA ALA A 99 6.16 -2.34 -11.50
C ALA A 99 4.98 -3.26 -11.83
N PHE A 100 3.88 -3.17 -11.08
CA PHE A 100 2.67 -3.95 -11.37
C PHE A 100 1.97 -3.52 -12.67
N LEU A 101 2.02 -2.22 -12.99
CA LEU A 101 1.54 -1.72 -14.28
C LEU A 101 2.40 -2.25 -15.43
N PHE A 102 3.73 -2.25 -15.28
CA PHE A 102 4.64 -2.82 -16.27
C PHE A 102 4.41 -4.32 -16.46
N PHE A 103 4.25 -5.08 -15.37
CA PHE A 103 3.87 -6.49 -15.42
C PHE A 103 2.57 -6.72 -16.19
N PHE A 104 1.57 -5.90 -15.91
CA PHE A 104 0.29 -5.96 -16.60
C PHE A 104 0.44 -5.69 -18.11
N LEU A 105 1.21 -4.67 -18.49
CA LEU A 105 1.48 -4.36 -19.89
C LEU A 105 2.27 -5.48 -20.59
N LEU A 106 3.21 -6.12 -19.89
CA LEU A 106 3.93 -7.29 -20.41
C LEU A 106 2.96 -8.45 -20.71
N LEU A 107 2.05 -8.76 -19.78
CA LEU A 107 1.04 -9.80 -19.99
C LEU A 107 0.11 -9.46 -21.15
N ALA A 108 -0.37 -8.22 -21.24
CA ALA A 108 -1.20 -7.77 -22.35
C ALA A 108 -0.46 -7.89 -23.69
N TRP A 109 0.82 -7.51 -23.74
CA TRP A 109 1.64 -7.64 -24.94
C TRP A 109 1.88 -9.10 -25.36
N HIS A 110 2.03 -10.00 -24.39
CA HIS A 110 2.17 -11.43 -24.65
C HIS A 110 0.87 -12.07 -25.17
N VAL A 111 -0.30 -11.56 -24.77
CA VAL A 111 -1.60 -12.02 -25.30
C VAL A 111 -1.73 -11.76 -26.80
N PHE A 112 -1.28 -10.59 -27.28
CA PHE A 112 -1.38 -10.25 -28.71
C PHE A 112 -0.41 -11.03 -29.60
N SER A 113 0.78 -11.36 -29.09
CA SER A 113 1.70 -12.26 -29.81
C SER A 113 2.61 -13.00 -28.85
N ARG A 114 2.73 -14.31 -29.06
CA ARG A 114 3.67 -15.16 -28.32
C ARG A 114 5.05 -15.11 -28.94
N ASN A 115 6.07 -14.99 -28.11
CA ASN A 115 7.46 -15.02 -28.51
C ASN A 115 8.29 -15.48 -27.31
N ILE A 116 9.21 -16.42 -27.54
CA ILE A 116 10.06 -17.00 -26.50
C ILE A 116 10.84 -15.94 -25.70
N PHE A 117 11.20 -14.82 -26.33
CA PHE A 117 11.82 -13.69 -25.63
C PHE A 117 10.89 -13.09 -24.56
N LYS A 118 9.60 -12.93 -24.87
CA LYS A 118 8.60 -12.43 -23.92
C LYS A 118 8.37 -13.43 -22.80
N ASP A 119 8.39 -14.72 -23.11
CA ASP A 119 8.20 -15.81 -22.14
C ASP A 119 9.31 -15.77 -21.08
N PHE A 120 10.57 -15.63 -21.52
CA PHE A 120 11.71 -15.43 -20.62
C PHE A 120 11.58 -14.13 -19.81
N LEU A 121 11.21 -13.02 -20.45
CA LEU A 121 11.07 -11.73 -19.78
C LEU A 121 10.00 -11.76 -18.67
N ILE A 122 8.83 -12.32 -18.96
CA ILE A 122 7.73 -12.48 -17.98
C ILE A 122 8.13 -13.45 -16.87
N SER A 123 8.84 -14.52 -17.19
CA SER A 123 9.31 -15.50 -16.22
C SER A 123 10.33 -14.92 -15.25
N ILE A 124 11.33 -14.19 -15.75
CA ILE A 124 12.33 -13.49 -14.93
C ILE A 124 11.64 -12.47 -14.04
N PHE A 125 10.76 -11.64 -14.62
CA PHE A 125 10.02 -10.64 -13.85
C PHE A 125 9.20 -11.30 -12.74
N THR A 126 8.43 -12.34 -13.07
CA THR A 126 7.61 -13.08 -12.10
C THR A 126 8.47 -13.73 -11.02
N GLY A 127 9.61 -14.31 -11.38
CA GLY A 127 10.56 -14.93 -10.44
C GLY A 127 11.13 -13.93 -9.43
N VAL A 128 11.54 -12.74 -9.90
CA VAL A 128 12.02 -11.66 -9.02
C VAL A 128 10.93 -11.22 -8.04
N PHE A 129 9.71 -10.97 -8.51
CA PHE A 129 8.60 -10.54 -7.65
C PHE A 129 8.13 -11.65 -6.70
N PHE A 130 8.21 -12.91 -7.12
CA PHE A 130 7.96 -14.06 -6.27
C PHE A 130 8.98 -14.15 -5.13
N MET A 131 10.27 -13.92 -5.42
CA MET A 131 11.32 -13.87 -4.41
C MET A 131 11.07 -12.77 -3.37
N PHE A 132 10.69 -11.56 -3.80
CA PHE A 132 10.27 -10.49 -2.90
C PHE A 132 9.03 -10.84 -2.08
N LEU A 133 8.06 -11.54 -2.66
CA LEU A 133 6.86 -11.99 -1.96
C LEU A 133 7.24 -12.95 -0.83
N VAL A 134 8.06 -13.97 -1.12
CA VAL A 134 8.54 -14.94 -0.12
C VAL A 134 9.32 -14.22 0.98
N LEU A 135 10.26 -13.35 0.63
CA LEU A 135 11.03 -12.56 1.60
C LEU A 135 10.13 -11.71 2.51
N LYS A 136 9.12 -11.05 1.94
CA LYS A 136 8.13 -10.29 2.71
C LYS A 136 7.32 -11.18 3.64
N GLY A 137 6.99 -12.40 3.20
CA GLY A 137 6.33 -13.42 4.02
C GLY A 137 7.19 -13.85 5.20
N THR A 138 8.45 -14.19 4.96
CA THR A 138 9.38 -14.67 5.99
C THR A 138 9.73 -13.59 7.01
N ILE A 139 10.01 -12.35 6.56
CA ILE A 139 10.25 -11.21 7.46
C ILE A 139 9.03 -10.97 8.34
N LYS A 140 7.83 -10.97 7.75
CA LYS A 140 6.61 -10.70 8.53
C LYS A 140 6.31 -11.80 9.54
N ALA A 141 6.55 -13.06 9.18
CA ALA A 141 6.44 -14.20 10.09
C ALA A 141 7.45 -14.14 11.25
N ARG A 142 8.67 -13.64 11.01
CA ARG A 142 9.70 -13.49 12.05
C ARG A 142 9.43 -12.31 12.99
N VAL A 143 9.09 -11.14 12.43
CA VAL A 143 9.00 -9.88 13.20
C VAL A 143 7.67 -9.75 13.93
N THR A 144 6.60 -10.35 13.42
CA THR A 144 5.25 -10.15 13.97
C THR A 144 4.74 -11.41 14.65
N LYS A 145 4.38 -11.33 15.94
CA LYS A 145 3.77 -12.45 16.69
C LYS A 145 2.43 -12.91 16.10
N SER A 146 1.72 -12.06 15.38
CA SER A 146 0.45 -12.40 14.73
C SER A 146 0.35 -11.81 13.33
N VAL A 147 0.02 -12.67 12.37
CA VAL A 147 -0.19 -12.28 10.98
C VAL A 147 -1.68 -12.01 10.76
N SER A 148 -2.01 -10.84 10.22
CA SER A 148 -3.41 -10.50 9.90
C SER A 148 -3.98 -11.44 8.83
N THR A 149 -5.22 -11.90 9.00
CA THR A 149 -5.95 -12.73 8.02
C THR A 149 -5.93 -12.11 6.61
N TRP A 150 -6.09 -10.78 6.51
CA TRP A 150 -6.01 -10.06 5.24
C TRP A 150 -4.65 -10.18 4.56
N PHE A 151 -3.58 -10.26 5.34
CA PHE A 151 -2.25 -10.50 4.79
C PHE A 151 -2.13 -11.91 4.23
N VAL A 152 -2.63 -12.92 4.96
CA VAL A 152 -2.60 -14.32 4.51
C VAL A 152 -3.36 -14.48 3.20
N VAL A 153 -4.60 -13.98 3.15
CA VAL A 153 -5.44 -14.02 1.93
C VAL A 153 -4.73 -13.34 0.76
N ALA A 154 -4.20 -12.13 0.96
CA ALA A 154 -3.48 -11.42 -0.09
C ALA A 154 -2.19 -12.14 -0.52
N PHE A 155 -1.46 -12.75 0.42
CA PHE A 155 -0.25 -13.51 0.15
C PHE A 155 -0.55 -14.76 -0.69
N CYS A 156 -1.55 -15.55 -0.29
CA CYS A 156 -1.98 -16.73 -1.04
C CYS A 156 -2.48 -16.36 -2.43
N PHE A 157 -3.25 -15.28 -2.56
CA PHE A 157 -3.72 -14.80 -3.86
C PHE A 157 -2.57 -14.38 -4.78
N ASN A 158 -1.53 -13.71 -4.24
CA ASN A 158 -0.33 -13.35 -4.99
C ASN A 158 0.46 -14.59 -5.43
N MET A 159 0.63 -15.58 -4.54
CA MET A 159 1.27 -16.87 -4.87
C MET A 159 0.55 -17.57 -6.02
N PHE A 160 -0.78 -17.64 -5.94
CA PHE A 160 -1.62 -18.22 -6.99
C PHE A 160 -1.48 -17.45 -8.31
N THR A 161 -1.50 -16.12 -8.26
CA THR A 161 -1.36 -15.27 -9.46
C THR A 161 -0.04 -15.52 -10.18
N TYR A 162 1.07 -15.60 -9.44
CA TYR A 162 2.39 -15.88 -10.01
C TYR A 162 2.49 -17.31 -10.55
N GLY A 163 1.95 -18.30 -9.82
CA GLY A 163 1.88 -19.68 -10.31
C GLY A 163 1.05 -19.81 -11.59
N ALA A 164 -0.13 -19.20 -11.63
CA ALA A 164 -0.99 -19.17 -12.81
C ALA A 164 -0.33 -18.46 -14.00
N THR A 165 0.44 -17.39 -13.73
CA THR A 165 1.20 -16.69 -14.78
C THR A 165 2.28 -17.58 -15.38
N LEU A 166 3.09 -18.25 -14.56
CA LEU A 166 4.13 -19.16 -15.04
C LEU A 166 3.53 -20.34 -15.81
N ALA A 167 2.44 -20.90 -15.31
CA ALA A 167 1.70 -21.95 -16.01
C ALA A 167 1.16 -21.44 -17.35
N TYR A 168 0.65 -20.22 -17.43
CA TYR A 168 0.15 -19.63 -18.67
C TYR A 168 1.25 -19.45 -19.73
N VAL A 169 2.45 -19.04 -19.30
CA VAL A 169 3.60 -18.84 -20.18
C VAL A 169 4.14 -20.19 -20.69
N TRP A 170 4.31 -21.18 -19.81
CA TRP A 170 5.07 -22.40 -20.16
C TRP A 170 4.22 -23.61 -20.54
N LEU A 171 2.97 -23.75 -20.07
CA LEU A 171 2.14 -24.91 -20.43
C LEU A 171 1.93 -25.09 -21.94
N PRO A 172 1.74 -24.04 -22.76
CA PRO A 172 1.63 -24.20 -24.20
C PRO A 172 2.86 -24.88 -24.82
N THR A 173 4.06 -24.50 -24.36
CA THR A 173 5.33 -25.08 -24.81
C THR A 173 5.48 -26.52 -24.33
N VAL A 174 5.16 -26.80 -23.06
CA VAL A 174 5.20 -28.18 -22.51
C VAL A 174 4.23 -29.10 -23.24
N PHE A 175 3.01 -28.63 -23.51
CA PHE A 175 1.98 -29.39 -24.21
C PHE A 175 2.29 -29.63 -25.69
N SER A 176 3.23 -28.87 -26.28
CA SER A 176 3.65 -29.12 -27.66
C SER A 176 4.56 -30.34 -27.83
N TYR A 177 5.13 -30.86 -26.74
CA TYR A 177 6.01 -32.04 -26.76
C TYR A 177 5.26 -33.39 -26.66
N ASP A 178 3.95 -33.36 -26.45
CA ASP A 178 3.13 -34.57 -26.27
C ASP A 178 1.78 -34.39 -26.96
N ASP A 179 1.32 -35.40 -27.69
CA ASP A 179 0.07 -35.37 -28.44
C ASP A 179 -1.15 -35.90 -27.66
N TYR A 180 -0.97 -36.33 -26.42
CA TYR A 180 -2.05 -36.92 -25.61
C TYR A 180 -3.08 -35.87 -25.14
N HIS A 181 -4.38 -36.19 -25.14
CA HIS A 181 -5.48 -35.34 -24.64
C HIS A 181 -5.55 -33.89 -25.22
N GLN A 182 -5.49 -33.75 -26.55
CA GLN A 182 -5.51 -32.45 -27.24
C GLN A 182 -6.70 -31.55 -26.87
N GLU A 183 -7.90 -32.10 -26.72
CA GLU A 183 -9.09 -31.30 -26.37
C GLU A 183 -9.00 -30.68 -24.96
N VAL A 184 -8.47 -31.43 -23.99
CA VAL A 184 -8.24 -30.92 -22.63
C VAL A 184 -7.13 -29.86 -22.64
N LYS A 185 -6.06 -30.08 -23.41
CA LYS A 185 -4.96 -29.11 -23.59
C LYS A 185 -5.45 -27.79 -24.18
N LYS A 186 -6.33 -27.84 -25.18
CA LYS A 186 -6.97 -26.64 -25.77
C LYS A 186 -7.78 -25.87 -24.73
N ILE A 187 -8.64 -26.56 -23.97
CA ILE A 187 -9.47 -25.94 -22.93
C ILE A 187 -8.59 -25.26 -21.87
N ILE A 188 -7.59 -25.98 -21.35
CA ILE A 188 -6.65 -25.45 -20.33
C ILE A 188 -5.89 -24.24 -20.87
N THR A 189 -5.37 -24.33 -22.10
CA THR A 189 -4.58 -23.27 -22.73
C THR A 189 -5.41 -22.00 -23.00
N TRP A 190 -6.72 -22.14 -23.21
CA TRP A 190 -7.65 -21.03 -23.38
C TRP A 190 -8.08 -20.39 -22.05
N PHE A 191 -8.34 -21.20 -21.02
CA PHE A 191 -8.80 -20.71 -19.73
C PHE A 191 -7.68 -20.04 -18.91
N LEU A 192 -6.45 -20.56 -18.97
CA LEU A 192 -5.34 -20.01 -18.20
C LEU A 192 -5.05 -18.51 -18.44
N PRO A 193 -4.97 -18.01 -19.69
CA PRO A 193 -4.78 -16.58 -19.95
C PRO A 193 -5.85 -15.73 -19.28
N ILE A 194 -7.12 -16.15 -19.35
CA ILE A 194 -8.25 -15.43 -18.75
C ILE A 194 -8.05 -15.32 -17.23
N ILE A 195 -7.72 -16.45 -16.58
CA ILE A 195 -7.48 -16.50 -15.13
C ILE A 195 -6.27 -15.63 -14.76
N ALA A 196 -5.17 -15.73 -15.52
CA ALA A 196 -3.95 -14.96 -15.26
C ALA A 196 -4.18 -13.44 -15.38
N ILE A 197 -4.90 -13.00 -16.42
CA ILE A 197 -5.22 -11.58 -16.65
C ILE A 197 -6.15 -11.05 -15.56
N ILE A 198 -7.23 -11.77 -15.23
CA ILE A 198 -8.17 -11.37 -14.16
C ILE A 198 -7.44 -11.31 -12.82
N SER A 199 -6.56 -12.28 -12.53
CA SER A 199 -5.78 -12.31 -11.30
C SER A 199 -4.80 -11.13 -11.22
N ALA A 200 -4.13 -10.79 -12.33
CA ALA A 200 -3.26 -9.63 -12.42
C ALA A 200 -4.03 -8.32 -12.17
N TRP A 201 -5.22 -8.16 -12.78
CA TRP A 201 -6.11 -7.02 -12.54
C TRP A 201 -6.55 -6.90 -11.08
N ALA A 202 -7.01 -8.00 -10.49
CA ALA A 202 -7.42 -8.03 -9.08
C ALA A 202 -6.25 -7.64 -8.15
N ASN A 203 -5.03 -8.09 -8.47
CA ASN A 203 -3.84 -7.77 -7.69
C ASN A 203 -3.45 -6.28 -7.84
N LEU A 204 -3.55 -5.71 -9.04
CA LEU A 204 -3.35 -4.28 -9.28
C LEU A 204 -4.36 -3.44 -8.47
N LEU A 205 -5.65 -3.79 -8.51
CA LEU A 205 -6.69 -3.12 -7.72
C LEU A 205 -6.40 -3.22 -6.21
N TYR A 206 -5.96 -4.39 -5.74
CA TYR A 206 -5.59 -4.57 -4.33
C TYR A 206 -4.44 -3.65 -3.90
N ILE A 207 -3.45 -3.43 -4.77
CA ILE A 207 -2.33 -2.52 -4.49
C ILE A 207 -2.81 -1.06 -4.51
N MET A 208 -3.61 -0.69 -5.52
CA MET A 208 -4.17 0.66 -5.63
C MET A 208 -5.07 1.03 -4.45
N ARG A 209 -5.61 0.05 -3.71
CA ARG A 209 -6.35 0.29 -2.45
C ARG A 209 -5.52 1.06 -1.40
N LYS A 210 -4.20 0.99 -1.45
CA LYS A 210 -3.31 1.71 -0.52
C LYS A 210 -2.97 3.13 -0.97
N SER A 211 -3.31 3.47 -2.21
CA SER A 211 -3.10 4.81 -2.78
C SER A 211 -4.19 5.79 -2.30
N PRO A 212 -4.05 7.10 -2.58
CA PRO A 212 -5.09 8.10 -2.33
C PRO A 212 -6.44 7.75 -2.99
N PHE A 213 -6.41 7.02 -4.11
CA PHE A 213 -7.61 6.53 -4.81
C PHE A 213 -8.24 5.30 -4.16
N GLY A 214 -7.62 4.76 -3.10
CA GLY A 214 -8.06 3.54 -2.43
C GLY A 214 -9.44 3.64 -1.79
N ILE A 215 -9.93 4.84 -1.53
CA ILE A 215 -11.30 5.07 -1.04
C ILE A 215 -12.35 4.57 -2.04
N TYR A 216 -12.14 4.80 -3.34
CA TYR A 216 -13.05 4.35 -4.39
C TYR A 216 -13.06 2.83 -4.53
N ILE A 217 -11.89 2.20 -4.44
CA ILE A 217 -11.75 0.73 -4.46
C ILE A 217 -12.43 0.12 -3.22
N PHE A 218 -12.31 0.77 -2.06
CA PHE A 218 -13.00 0.35 -0.84
C PHE A 218 -14.52 0.45 -0.99
N MET A 219 -15.03 1.56 -1.54
CA MET A 219 -16.45 1.73 -1.84
C MET A 219 -16.97 0.65 -2.81
N MET A 220 -16.25 0.41 -3.91
CA MET A 220 -16.58 -0.63 -4.89
C MET A 220 -16.63 -2.02 -4.25
N THR A 221 -15.65 -2.36 -3.40
CA THR A 221 -15.63 -3.65 -2.68
C THR A 221 -16.86 -3.79 -1.76
N ARG A 222 -17.27 -2.70 -1.11
CA ARG A 222 -18.45 -2.69 -0.23
C ARG A 222 -19.74 -2.89 -1.03
N ILE A 223 -19.87 -2.23 -2.17
CA ILE A 223 -21.02 -2.37 -3.08
C ILE A 223 -21.13 -3.81 -3.60
N LEU A 224 -20.03 -4.39 -4.07
CA LEU A 224 -19.99 -5.78 -4.56
C LEU A 224 -20.40 -6.78 -3.47
N ARG A 225 -19.94 -6.59 -2.22
CA ARG A 225 -20.37 -7.44 -1.10
C ARG A 225 -21.86 -7.30 -0.79
N SER A 226 -22.40 -6.09 -0.92
CA SER A 226 -23.83 -5.84 -0.72
C SER A 226 -24.65 -6.60 -1.76
N PHE A 227 -24.27 -6.54 -3.04
CA PHE A 227 -24.93 -7.31 -4.10
C PHE A 227 -24.80 -8.82 -3.89
N ALA A 228 -23.61 -9.30 -3.51
CA ALA A 228 -23.40 -10.71 -3.20
C ALA A 228 -24.35 -11.18 -2.07
N HIS A 229 -24.49 -10.38 -1.01
CA HIS A 229 -25.41 -10.71 0.08
C HIS A 229 -26.87 -10.79 -0.40
N VAL A 230 -27.31 -9.85 -1.23
CA VAL A 230 -28.67 -9.87 -1.81
C VAL A 230 -28.88 -11.11 -2.68
N SER A 231 -27.93 -11.43 -3.56
CA SER A 231 -28.03 -12.61 -4.43
C SER A 231 -28.01 -13.94 -3.66
N ILE A 232 -27.31 -14.00 -2.52
CA ILE A 232 -27.29 -15.19 -1.66
C ILE A 232 -28.62 -15.30 -0.89
N SER A 233 -29.18 -14.17 -0.41
CA SER A 233 -30.48 -14.19 0.26
C SER A 233 -31.64 -14.52 -0.67
N GLU A 234 -31.58 -14.14 -1.94
CA GLU A 234 -32.59 -14.50 -2.94
C GLU A 234 -32.54 -15.98 -3.35
N ASN A 235 -31.37 -16.63 -3.28
CA ASN A 235 -31.25 -18.08 -3.56
C ASN A 235 -31.62 -18.97 -2.37
N LEU A 236 -31.94 -18.39 -1.21
CA LEU A 236 -32.35 -19.09 0.02
C LEU A 236 -33.85 -18.88 0.36
N ALA A 237 -34.58 -18.15 -0.50
CA ALA A 237 -36.03 -17.97 -0.45
C ALA A 237 -36.70 -18.81 -1.55
#